data_AF-G6AZY8-F1
#
_entry.id   AF-G6AZY8-F1
#
_cell.length_a   1.000
_cell.length_b   1.000
_cell.length_c   1.000
_cell.angle_alpha   90.00
_cell.angle_beta   90.00
_cell.angle_gamma   90.00
#
_symmetry.space_group_name_H-M   'P 1'
#
loop_
_entity.id
_entity.type
_entity.pdbx_description
1 polymer ?
#
loop_
_entity_poly.entity_id
_entity_poly.type
_entity_poly.pdbx_seq_one_letter_code
_entity_poly.pdbx_strand_id
1 'polypeptide(L)'
;MKYIITFAMCLFLMCSCDNHDFELSEKEQVFYINQMLHFSIEPWDSLSKAYSYDFFLRNPKPCKEVDTIYLERKIPNKFKVIESSSYTREYNRDPSFIKLLPNTQYIVAHTGMGARVKIFKYYYTDPFGKLHANDSLNEHINVDSIRIHLNR
;
A
#
# COMPACT_ATOMS: atom_id res chain seq x y z
N MET A 1 39.78 3.73 15.09
CA MET A 1 39.14 3.68 13.75
C MET A 1 38.14 2.55 13.58
N LYS A 2 38.41 1.30 14.03
CA LYS A 2 37.43 0.18 13.94
C LYS A 2 36.06 0.51 14.56
N TYR A 3 36.02 1.09 15.75
CA TYR A 3 34.77 1.42 16.46
C TYR A 3 33.93 2.52 15.79
N ILE A 4 34.56 3.47 15.08
CA ILE A 4 33.87 4.57 14.40
C ILE A 4 33.17 4.05 13.14
N ILE A 5 33.79 3.10 12.42
CA ILE A 5 33.20 2.46 11.25
C ILE A 5 32.06 1.53 11.66
N THR A 6 32.21 0.78 12.75
CA THR A 6 31.13 -0.07 13.29
C THR A 6 29.96 0.77 13.81
N PHE A 7 30.22 1.86 14.54
CA PHE A 7 29.17 2.78 14.99
C PHE A 7 28.46 3.46 13.81
N ALA A 8 29.20 3.89 12.78
CA ALA A 8 28.62 4.44 11.56
C ALA A 8 27.78 3.41 10.78
N MET A 9 28.25 2.16 10.64
CA MET A 9 27.44 1.08 10.03
C MET A 9 26.18 0.76 10.85
N CYS A 10 26.27 0.71 12.18
CA CYS A 10 25.09 0.55 13.04
C CYS A 10 24.14 1.74 12.94
N LEU A 11 24.65 2.98 12.81
CA LEU A 11 23.83 4.18 12.58
C LEU A 11 23.16 4.15 11.20
N PHE A 12 23.84 3.65 10.16
CA PHE A 12 23.26 3.43 8.83
C PHE A 12 22.22 2.30 8.82
N LEU A 13 22.43 1.23 9.59
CA LEU A 13 21.47 0.15 9.76
C LEU A 13 20.22 0.60 10.53
N MET A 14 20.37 1.40 11.59
CA MET A 14 19.27 1.99 12.36
C MET A 14 18.54 3.09 11.59
N CYS A 15 19.23 3.84 10.71
CA CYS A 15 18.62 4.77 9.75
C CYS A 15 17.97 4.05 8.55
N SER A 16 18.32 2.79 8.28
CA SER A 16 17.69 1.96 7.23
C SER A 16 16.43 1.22 7.72
N CYS A 17 16.11 1.30 9.01
CA CYS A 17 14.82 0.88 9.55
C CYS A 17 13.74 1.93 9.27
N ASP A 18 13.62 2.34 8.01
CA ASP A 18 12.42 3.03 7.56
C ASP A 18 11.34 1.98 7.45
N ASN A 19 10.43 1.97 8.43
CA ASN A 19 9.23 1.17 8.36
C ASN A 19 8.42 1.67 7.15
N HIS A 20 8.59 1.03 6.00
CA HIS A 20 7.85 1.31 4.79
C HIS A 20 6.57 0.47 4.72
N ASP A 21 6.11 -0.10 5.83
CA ASP A 21 4.90 -0.91 5.84
C ASP A 21 3.63 -0.05 5.90
N PHE A 22 2.50 -0.67 5.58
CA PHE A 22 1.17 -0.12 5.74
C PHE A 22 0.22 -1.10 6.42
N GLU A 23 -0.78 -0.59 7.11
CA GLU A 23 -1.75 -1.37 7.86
C GLU A 23 -3.18 -0.93 7.55
N LEU A 24 -4.11 -1.88 7.49
CA LEU A 24 -5.55 -1.62 7.40
C LEU A 24 -6.15 -1.73 8.80
N SER A 25 -6.80 -0.66 9.27
CA SER A 25 -7.76 -0.78 10.36
C SER A 25 -9.10 -1.17 9.77
N GLU A 26 -9.48 -2.46 9.88
CA GLU A 26 -10.75 -2.97 9.35
C GLU A 26 -11.95 -2.32 10.02
N LYS A 27 -11.85 -1.99 11.32
CA LYS A 27 -12.93 -1.34 12.06
C LYS A 27 -13.24 0.05 11.50
N GLU A 28 -12.21 0.81 11.16
CA GLU A 28 -12.34 2.20 10.68
C GLU A 28 -12.31 2.31 9.16
N GLN A 29 -12.02 1.21 8.46
CA GLN A 29 -11.83 1.14 7.02
C GLN A 29 -10.85 2.23 6.54
N VAL A 30 -9.66 2.24 7.15
CA VAL A 30 -8.60 3.22 6.88
C VAL A 30 -7.25 2.52 6.77
N PHE A 31 -6.49 2.93 5.76
CA PHE A 31 -5.09 2.56 5.63
C PHE A 31 -4.19 3.58 6.34
N TYR A 32 -3.26 3.09 7.14
CA TYR A 32 -2.15 3.83 7.72
C TYR A 32 -0.88 3.49 6.94
N ILE A 33 -0.29 4.46 6.25
CA ILE A 33 0.78 4.25 5.28
C ILE A 33 2.00 5.05 5.72
N ASN A 34 3.08 4.34 6.03
CA ASN A 34 4.32 5.00 6.40
C ASN A 34 5.08 5.46 5.16
N GLN A 35 5.49 6.74 5.12
CA GLN A 35 6.39 7.26 4.07
C GLN A 35 5.85 7.02 2.64
N MET A 36 4.60 7.42 2.41
CA MET A 36 3.89 7.22 1.15
C MET A 36 4.55 7.99 -0.01
N LEU A 37 4.96 7.28 -1.07
CA LEU A 37 5.28 7.86 -2.38
C LEU A 37 4.18 7.54 -3.40
N HIS A 38 3.86 6.26 -3.53
CA HIS A 38 2.76 5.73 -4.33
C HIS A 38 2.05 4.63 -3.54
N PHE A 39 0.72 4.62 -3.63
CA PHE A 39 -0.12 3.58 -3.04
C PHE A 39 -1.17 3.20 -4.08
N SER A 40 -1.41 1.92 -4.32
CA SER A 40 -2.46 1.46 -5.21
C SER A 40 -3.37 0.44 -4.57
N ILE A 41 -4.64 0.48 -4.98
CA ILE A 41 -5.66 -0.52 -4.67
C ILE A 41 -6.17 -1.02 -6.01
N GLU A 42 -5.91 -2.27 -6.34
CA GLU A 42 -6.22 -2.86 -7.65
C GLU A 42 -7.02 -4.14 -7.45
N PRO A 43 -8.06 -4.42 -8.26
CA PRO A 43 -8.70 -5.73 -8.23
C PRO A 43 -7.68 -6.77 -8.69
N TRP A 44 -7.68 -7.93 -8.02
CA TRP A 44 -6.78 -9.03 -8.39
C TRP A 44 -7.07 -9.51 -9.81
N ASP A 45 -8.35 -9.69 -10.14
CA ASP A 45 -8.77 -10.11 -11.48
C ASP A 45 -8.86 -8.90 -12.42
N SER A 46 -8.03 -8.91 -13.47
CA SER A 46 -8.03 -7.90 -14.54
C SER A 46 -9.36 -7.78 -15.31
N LEU A 47 -10.20 -8.82 -15.28
CA LEU A 47 -11.54 -8.81 -15.87
C LEU A 47 -12.63 -8.33 -14.90
N SER A 48 -12.25 -8.01 -13.65
CA SER A 48 -13.16 -7.45 -12.66
C SER A 48 -13.76 -6.13 -13.15
N LYS A 49 -15.05 -5.94 -12.86
CA LYS A 49 -15.74 -4.66 -13.05
C LYS A 49 -15.33 -3.61 -12.02
N ALA A 50 -14.51 -3.98 -11.04
CA ALA A 50 -14.01 -3.06 -10.02
C ALA A 50 -13.03 -2.04 -10.61
N TYR A 51 -12.93 -0.90 -9.93
CA TYR A 51 -11.96 0.13 -10.26
C TYR A 51 -10.64 -0.11 -9.52
N SER A 52 -9.54 0.26 -10.20
CA SER A 52 -8.23 0.47 -9.60
C SER A 52 -8.07 1.92 -9.18
N TYR A 53 -7.34 2.16 -8.10
CA TYR A 53 -7.03 3.48 -7.59
C TYR A 53 -5.53 3.64 -7.37
N ASP A 54 -4.92 4.63 -8.02
CA ASP A 54 -3.53 5.02 -7.82
C ASP A 54 -3.45 6.36 -7.08
N PHE A 55 -2.79 6.36 -5.92
CA PHE A 55 -2.61 7.54 -5.08
C PHE A 55 -1.16 8.02 -5.11
N PHE A 56 -1.01 9.33 -5.29
CA PHE A 56 0.28 10.05 -5.22
C PHE A 56 0.14 11.26 -4.31
N LEU A 57 1.20 11.62 -3.60
CA LEU A 57 1.25 12.91 -2.91
C LEU A 57 1.36 14.04 -3.94
N ARG A 58 0.55 15.10 -3.80
CA ARG A 58 0.67 16.29 -4.65
C ARG A 58 1.95 17.07 -4.38
N ASN A 59 2.34 17.13 -3.10
CA ASN A 59 3.52 17.84 -2.65
C ASN A 59 4.45 16.84 -1.95
N PRO A 60 5.75 16.79 -2.30
CA PRO A 60 6.71 15.98 -1.58
C PRO A 60 6.86 16.50 -0.14
N LYS A 61 7.05 15.59 0.81
CA LYS A 61 7.22 15.91 2.23
C LYS A 61 8.65 15.59 2.70
N PRO A 62 9.21 16.36 3.64
CA PRO A 62 10.63 16.27 3.98
C PRO A 62 11.04 15.04 4.82
N CYS A 63 10.17 14.35 5.58
CA CYS A 63 10.45 13.02 6.18
C CYS A 63 9.29 12.45 7.04
N LYS A 64 9.31 11.12 7.27
CA LYS A 64 8.63 10.29 8.31
C LYS A 64 7.26 10.73 8.83
N GLU A 65 6.26 10.80 7.95
CA GLU A 65 4.86 10.91 8.35
C GLU A 65 4.07 9.65 7.99
N VAL A 66 3.02 9.38 8.78
CA VAL A 66 1.98 8.40 8.47
C VAL A 66 0.87 9.11 7.71
N ASP A 67 0.64 8.69 6.47
CA ASP A 67 -0.50 9.15 5.69
C ASP A 67 -1.67 8.21 5.86
N THR A 68 -2.88 8.77 5.95
CA THR A 68 -4.12 8.01 6.07
C THR A 68 -4.97 8.09 4.81
N ILE A 69 -5.50 6.95 4.37
CA ILE A 69 -6.49 6.84 3.29
C ILE A 69 -7.74 6.17 3.87
N TYR A 70 -8.80 6.95 4.02
CA TYR A 70 -10.11 6.44 4.44
C TYR A 70 -10.86 5.90 3.22
N LEU A 71 -11.37 4.68 3.32
CA LEU A 71 -12.17 4.05 2.25
C LEU A 71 -13.59 4.60 2.19
N GLU A 72 -14.10 5.09 3.33
CA GLU A 72 -15.51 5.51 3.49
C GLU A 72 -15.69 7.02 3.62
N ARG A 73 -14.66 7.80 3.26
CA ARG A 73 -14.69 9.26 3.32
C ARG A 73 -14.22 9.86 2.00
N LYS A 74 -14.47 11.16 1.86
CA LYS A 74 -13.95 11.92 0.73
C LYS A 74 -12.41 11.86 0.73
N ILE A 75 -11.84 11.61 -0.45
CA ILE A 75 -10.39 11.61 -0.65
C ILE A 75 -9.85 13.01 -0.35
N PRO A 76 -8.89 13.15 0.59
CA PRO A 76 -8.29 14.44 0.90
C PRO A 76 -7.53 15.02 -0.30
N ASN A 77 -7.64 16.33 -0.51
CA ASN A 77 -6.99 17.04 -1.63
C ASN A 77 -5.46 16.97 -1.63
N LYS A 78 -4.82 16.52 -0.54
CA LYS A 78 -3.37 16.29 -0.50
C LYS A 78 -2.91 15.19 -1.46
N PHE A 79 -3.83 14.30 -1.87
CA PHE A 79 -3.56 13.26 -2.84
C PHE A 79 -3.97 13.69 -4.26
N LYS A 80 -3.15 13.28 -5.23
CA LYS A 80 -3.54 13.15 -6.63
C LYS A 80 -3.94 11.69 -6.83
N VAL A 81 -5.15 11.45 -7.31
CA VAL A 81 -5.69 10.10 -7.46
C VAL A 81 -6.15 9.85 -8.88
N ILE A 82 -5.86 8.67 -9.39
CA ILE A 82 -6.34 8.20 -10.69
C ILE A 82 -7.20 6.95 -10.41
N GLU A 83 -8.47 7.03 -10.79
CA GLU A 83 -9.38 5.89 -10.85
C GLU A 83 -9.37 5.34 -12.28
N SER A 84 -9.25 4.04 -12.44
CA SER A 84 -9.26 3.39 -13.75
C SER A 84 -10.00 2.06 -13.73
N SER A 85 -10.59 1.67 -14.86
CA SER A 85 -11.21 0.35 -15.03
C SER A 85 -10.54 -0.42 -16.15
N SER A 86 -10.01 -1.60 -15.86
CA SER A 86 -9.50 -2.51 -16.88
C SER A 86 -10.62 -3.05 -17.78
N TYR A 87 -11.84 -3.15 -17.25
CA TYR A 87 -13.01 -3.65 -17.97
C TYR A 87 -13.56 -2.64 -18.99
N THR A 88 -13.85 -1.40 -18.55
CA THR A 88 -14.41 -0.36 -19.45
C THR A 88 -13.36 0.49 -20.15
N ARG A 89 -12.09 0.43 -19.71
CA ARG A 89 -10.98 1.31 -20.14
C ARG A 89 -11.21 2.80 -19.85
N GLU A 90 -12.07 3.10 -18.89
CA GLU A 90 -12.33 4.45 -18.43
C GLU A 90 -11.27 4.91 -17.43
N TYR A 91 -11.02 6.22 -17.42
CA TYR A 91 -10.11 6.89 -16.50
C TYR A 91 -10.76 8.13 -15.93
N ASN A 92 -10.70 8.27 -14.61
CA ASN A 92 -11.18 9.43 -13.89
C ASN A 92 -10.02 10.02 -13.07
N ARG A 93 -9.72 11.29 -13.34
CA ARG A 93 -8.68 12.04 -12.63
C ARG A 93 -9.34 12.78 -11.49
N ASP A 94 -8.80 12.61 -10.28
CA ASP A 94 -9.31 13.22 -9.06
C ASP A 94 -10.73 12.75 -8.65
N PRO A 95 -10.96 11.42 -8.53
CA PRO A 95 -12.20 10.90 -7.94
C PRO A 95 -12.40 11.47 -6.53
N SER A 96 -13.65 11.73 -6.15
CA SER A 96 -13.96 12.23 -4.80
C SER A 96 -13.98 11.13 -3.74
N PHE A 97 -14.25 9.87 -4.13
CA PHE A 97 -14.45 8.74 -3.22
C PHE A 97 -13.89 7.46 -3.83
N ILE A 98 -13.53 6.50 -2.98
CA ILE A 98 -13.13 5.14 -3.37
C ILE A 98 -14.40 4.28 -3.45
N LYS A 99 -14.50 3.41 -4.47
CA LYS A 99 -15.63 2.50 -4.68
C LYS A 99 -15.12 1.07 -4.84
N LEU A 100 -15.09 0.34 -3.74
CA LEU A 100 -14.77 -1.08 -3.76
C LEU A 100 -16.05 -1.88 -4.05
N LEU A 101 -15.95 -2.89 -4.91
CA LEU A 101 -17.05 -3.80 -5.18
C LEU A 101 -17.13 -4.84 -4.07
N PRO A 102 -18.33 -5.26 -3.64
CA PRO A 102 -18.51 -6.38 -2.72
C PRO A 102 -17.95 -7.70 -3.29
N ASN A 103 -17.62 -8.64 -2.40
CA ASN A 103 -17.17 -10.01 -2.75
C ASN A 103 -16.02 -10.03 -3.79
N THR A 104 -15.10 -9.08 -3.70
CA THR A 104 -14.03 -8.88 -4.69
C THR A 104 -12.67 -8.95 -4.02
N GLN A 105 -11.71 -9.61 -4.67
CA GLN A 105 -10.32 -9.67 -4.21
C GLN A 105 -9.53 -8.46 -4.72
N TYR A 106 -8.67 -7.93 -3.86
CA TYR A 106 -7.84 -6.77 -4.12
C TYR A 106 -6.38 -7.05 -3.78
N ILE A 107 -5.50 -6.43 -4.56
CA ILE A 107 -4.08 -6.31 -4.28
C ILE A 107 -3.84 -4.85 -3.93
N VAL A 108 -3.22 -4.61 -2.77
CA VAL A 108 -2.84 -3.27 -2.34
C VAL A 108 -1.33 -3.19 -2.37
N ALA A 109 -0.80 -2.22 -3.09
CA ALA A 109 0.63 -2.02 -3.24
C ALA A 109 1.05 -0.69 -2.64
N HIS A 110 2.22 -0.67 -2.00
CA HIS A 110 2.84 0.55 -1.50
C HIS A 110 4.29 0.60 -1.93
N THR A 111 4.65 1.74 -2.51
CA THR A 111 6.05 2.10 -2.77
C THR A 111 6.45 3.20 -1.80
N GLY A 112 7.47 2.91 -0.98
CA GLY A 112 8.02 3.86 -0.01
C GLY A 112 8.97 4.89 -0.62
N MET A 113 9.31 5.90 0.16
CA MET A 113 10.30 6.92 -0.22
C MET A 113 11.66 6.27 -0.53
N GLY A 114 12.23 6.58 -1.70
CA GLY A 114 13.47 5.96 -2.20
C GLY A 114 13.28 4.79 -3.17
N ALA A 115 12.03 4.37 -3.45
CA ALA A 115 11.66 3.39 -4.50
C ALA A 115 12.40 2.03 -4.46
N ARG A 116 13.03 1.69 -3.33
CA ARG A 116 13.81 0.45 -3.16
C ARG A 116 12.97 -0.72 -2.67
N VAL A 117 11.81 -0.45 -2.06
CA VAL A 117 10.92 -1.46 -1.49
C VAL A 117 9.51 -1.23 -2.05
N LYS A 118 8.92 -2.30 -2.60
CA LYS A 118 7.52 -2.36 -3.00
C LYS A 118 6.86 -3.48 -2.21
N ILE A 119 5.91 -3.11 -1.37
CA ILE A 119 5.15 -4.05 -0.54
C ILE A 119 3.80 -4.29 -1.21
N PHE A 120 3.38 -5.56 -1.24
CA PHE A 120 2.06 -5.94 -1.68
C PHE A 120 1.39 -6.74 -0.58
N LYS A 121 0.13 -6.43 -0.30
CA LYS A 121 -0.72 -7.20 0.60
C LYS A 121 -2.06 -7.47 -0.09
N TYR A 122 -2.62 -8.64 0.18
CA TYR A 122 -3.86 -9.11 -0.39
C TYR A 122 -5.01 -8.87 0.55
N TYR A 123 -6.13 -8.47 -0.04
CA TYR A 123 -7.36 -8.14 0.66
C TYR A 123 -8.56 -8.71 -0.10
N TYR A 124 -9.70 -8.77 0.58
CA TYR A 124 -10.98 -9.05 -0.05
C TYR A 124 -12.07 -8.19 0.57
N THR A 125 -13.11 -7.91 -0.19
CA THR A 125 -14.31 -7.27 0.34
C THR A 125 -15.36 -8.31 0.71
N ASP A 126 -16.07 -8.05 1.81
CA ASP A 126 -17.24 -8.82 2.21
C ASP A 126 -18.48 -8.48 1.33
N PRO A 127 -19.65 -9.11 1.56
CA PRO A 127 -20.87 -8.78 0.84
C PRO A 127 -21.38 -7.34 1.01
N PHE A 128 -20.88 -6.61 2.01
CA PHE A 128 -21.22 -5.21 2.27
C PHE A 128 -20.19 -4.23 1.69
N GLY A 129 -19.13 -4.75 1.05
CA GLY A 129 -18.06 -3.94 0.46
C GLY A 129 -16.99 -3.49 1.46
N LYS A 130 -16.97 -4.03 2.70
CA LYS A 130 -15.94 -3.76 3.70
C LYS A 130 -14.69 -4.56 3.38
N LEU A 131 -13.54 -3.91 3.41
CA LEU A 131 -12.26 -4.53 3.09
C LEU A 131 -11.68 -5.25 4.32
N HIS A 132 -11.16 -6.44 4.08
CA HIS A 132 -10.55 -7.32 5.07
C HIS A 132 -9.20 -7.84 4.56
N ALA A 133 -8.24 -8.01 5.47
CA ALA A 133 -6.96 -8.63 5.14
C ALA A 133 -7.16 -10.10 4.76
N ASN A 134 -6.46 -10.55 3.72
CA ASN A 134 -6.41 -11.95 3.36
C ASN A 134 -5.19 -12.61 4.00
N ASP A 135 -5.31 -12.95 5.28
CA ASP A 135 -4.21 -13.46 6.09
C ASP A 135 -3.59 -14.74 5.49
N SER A 136 -4.42 -15.65 4.96
CA SER A 136 -3.93 -16.89 4.34
C SER A 136 -3.00 -16.63 3.15
N LEU A 137 -3.31 -15.65 2.30
CA LEU A 137 -2.44 -15.29 1.17
C LEU A 137 -1.23 -14.46 1.62
N ASN A 138 -1.40 -13.60 2.62
CA ASN A 138 -0.34 -12.75 3.16
C ASN A 138 0.72 -13.55 3.93
N GLU A 139 0.32 -14.60 4.65
CA GLU A 139 1.22 -15.53 5.34
C GLU A 139 2.11 -16.29 4.34
N HIS A 140 1.53 -16.77 3.23
CA HIS A 140 2.29 -17.50 2.20
C HIS A 140 3.41 -16.68 1.55
N ILE A 141 3.19 -15.37 1.30
CA ILE A 141 4.24 -14.48 0.78
C ILE A 141 5.42 -14.39 1.74
N ASN A 142 5.13 -14.24 3.03
CA ASN A 142 6.16 -14.10 4.05
C ASN A 142 7.03 -15.36 4.12
N VAL A 143 6.40 -16.55 4.06
CA VAL A 143 7.12 -17.84 4.06
C VAL A 143 8.01 -18.02 2.83
N ASP A 144 7.54 -17.66 1.63
CA ASP A 144 8.33 -17.80 0.40
C ASP A 144 9.51 -16.81 0.35
N SER A 145 9.35 -15.59 0.86
CA SER A 145 10.45 -14.63 1.00
C SER A 145 11.54 -15.07 1.98
N ILE A 146 11.16 -15.77 3.06
CA ILE A 146 12.09 -16.35 4.05
C ILE A 146 12.87 -17.53 3.44
N ARG A 147 12.22 -18.39 2.65
CA ARG A 147 12.89 -19.51 1.96
C ARG A 147 13.97 -19.05 0.98
N ILE A 148 13.75 -17.94 0.28
CA ILE A 148 14.74 -17.37 -0.65
C ILE A 148 15.97 -16.83 0.11
N HIS A 149 15.79 -16.32 1.33
CA HIS A 149 16.89 -15.81 2.15
C HIS A 149 17.73 -16.91 2.84
N LEU A 150 17.16 -18.09 3.10
CA LEU A 150 17.87 -19.20 3.77
C LEU A 150 18.68 -20.09 2.82
N ASN A 151 18.51 -19.93 1.50
CA ASN A 151 19.22 -20.70 0.47
C ASN A 151 20.34 -19.90 -0.22
N ARG A 152 20.89 -18.87 0.43
CA ARG A 152 22.04 -18.08 -0.05
C ARG A 152 23.25 -18.17 0.87
#